data_AF-A0A3B0VMS1-F1
#
_entry.id   AF-A0A3B0VMS1-F1
#
_cell.length_a   1.000
_cell.length_b   1.000
_cell.length_c   1.000
_cell.angle_alpha   90.00
_cell.angle_beta   90.00
_cell.angle_gamma   90.00
#
_symmetry.space_group_name_H-M   'P 1'
#
loop_
_entity.id
_entity.type
_entity.pdbx_description
1 polymer ?
#
loop_
_entity_poly.entity_id
_entity_poly.type
_entity_poly.pdbx_seq_one_letter_code
_entity_poly.pdbx_strand_id
1 'polypeptide(L)'
;MAARYIWWKTPEEAITRPQDIIAQVMNMGDYDDVRTVNKAVGDDVLRDVLTHTEAGWFNKRSWTYWHYRLGIITDVDTPIPPLPVRSFLK
;
A
#
# COMPACT_ATOMS: atom_id res chain seq x y z
N MET A 1 -14.55 7.17 1.76
CA MET A 1 -13.19 6.93 1.24
C MET A 1 -13.15 5.79 0.22
N ALA A 2 -13.65 4.59 0.53
CA ALA A 2 -13.53 3.40 -0.35
C ALA A 2 -13.97 3.63 -1.82
N ALA A 3 -15.11 4.27 -2.07
CA ALA A 3 -15.63 4.47 -3.42
C ALA A 3 -14.75 5.36 -4.34
N ARG A 4 -13.86 6.20 -3.78
CA ARG A 4 -12.92 7.03 -4.55
C ARG A 4 -11.73 6.21 -5.07
N TYR A 5 -11.40 5.11 -4.37
CA TYR A 5 -10.17 4.34 -4.57
C TYR A 5 -10.41 2.94 -5.15
N ILE A 6 -11.61 2.40 -4.98
CA ILE A 6 -12.03 1.13 -5.56
C ILE A 6 -13.35 1.35 -6.29
N TRP A 7 -13.27 1.65 -7.59
CA TRP A 7 -14.43 1.82 -8.47
C TRP A 7 -14.82 0.52 -9.20
N TRP A 8 -14.00 -0.53 -9.08
CA TRP A 8 -14.19 -1.84 -9.73
C TRP A 8 -14.70 -2.95 -8.79
N LYS A 9 -14.97 -2.65 -7.51
CA LYS A 9 -15.60 -3.57 -6.54
C LYS A 9 -16.78 -2.89 -5.87
N THR A 10 -17.77 -3.67 -5.42
CA THR A 10 -18.84 -3.12 -4.60
C THR A 10 -18.32 -2.76 -3.20
N PRO A 11 -18.97 -1.84 -2.48
CA PRO A 11 -18.59 -1.53 -1.09
C PRO A 11 -18.53 -2.76 -0.18
N GLU A 12 -19.44 -3.72 -0.38
CA GLU A 12 -19.50 -4.98 0.37
C GLU A 12 -18.27 -5.85 0.10
N GLU A 13 -17.85 -5.97 -1.17
CA GLU A 13 -16.62 -6.69 -1.55
C GLU A 13 -15.38 -5.99 -0.99
N ALA A 14 -15.35 -4.66 -1.01
CA ALA A 14 -14.24 -3.87 -0.50
C ALA A 14 -14.06 -4.03 1.03
N ILE A 15 -15.16 -4.22 1.77
CA ILE A 15 -15.14 -4.49 3.22
C ILE A 15 -14.51 -5.85 3.53
N THR A 16 -14.66 -6.85 2.65
CA THR A 16 -14.07 -8.19 2.88
C THR A 16 -12.54 -8.20 2.76
N ARG A 17 -11.96 -7.18 2.09
CA ARG A 17 -10.50 -7.04 1.89
C ARG A 17 -10.06 -5.60 2.15
N PRO A 18 -10.06 -5.15 3.43
CA PRO A 18 -9.72 -3.78 3.78
C PRO A 18 -8.26 -3.41 3.42
N GLN A 19 -7.36 -4.40 3.37
CA GLN A 19 -5.97 -4.22 2.93
C GLN A 19 -5.87 -3.69 1.49
N ASP A 20 -6.78 -4.09 0.60
CA ASP A 20 -6.82 -3.59 -0.78
C ASP A 20 -7.06 -2.08 -0.80
N ILE A 21 -8.02 -1.58 0.01
CA ILE A 21 -8.33 -0.15 0.11
C ILE A 21 -7.12 0.60 0.66
N ILE A 22 -6.49 0.07 1.70
CA ILE A 22 -5.32 0.67 2.33
C ILE A 22 -4.18 0.78 1.31
N ALA A 23 -3.90 -0.27 0.54
CA ALA A 23 -2.89 -0.24 -0.51
C ALA A 23 -3.18 0.82 -1.59
N GLN A 24 -4.45 0.97 -2.00
CA GLN A 24 -4.83 2.01 -2.97
C GLN A 24 -4.61 3.42 -2.42
N VAL A 25 -4.98 3.67 -1.16
CA VAL A 25 -4.71 4.97 -0.51
C VAL A 25 -3.21 5.19 -0.35
N MET A 26 -2.44 4.16 0.02
CA MET A 26 -0.99 4.26 0.09
C MET A 26 -0.36 4.54 -1.29
N ASN A 27 -0.94 4.04 -2.37
CA ASN A 27 -0.40 4.23 -3.71
C ASN A 27 -0.81 5.56 -4.36
N MET A 28 -2.07 5.96 -4.22
CA MET A 28 -2.68 7.08 -4.98
C MET A 28 -3.34 8.15 -4.10
N GLY A 29 -3.43 7.92 -2.78
CA GLY A 29 -4.09 8.84 -1.87
C GLY A 29 -3.40 10.19 -1.80
N ASP A 30 -4.21 11.24 -1.63
CA ASP A 30 -3.69 12.55 -1.26
C ASP A 30 -3.27 12.57 0.23
N TYR A 31 -2.71 13.70 0.68
CA TYR A 31 -2.19 13.83 2.03
C TYR A 31 -3.25 13.56 3.10
N ASP A 32 -4.48 14.04 2.90
CA ASP A 32 -5.55 13.90 3.90
C ASP A 32 -6.07 12.46 3.95
N ASP A 33 -6.18 11.80 2.80
CA ASP A 33 -6.54 10.38 2.72
C ASP A 33 -5.48 9.51 3.40
N VAL A 34 -4.19 9.73 3.10
CA VAL A 34 -3.07 9.01 3.73
C VAL A 34 -3.03 9.26 5.24
N ARG A 35 -3.20 10.51 5.68
CA ARG A 35 -3.23 10.86 7.11
C ARG A 35 -4.39 10.18 7.82
N THR A 36 -5.56 10.11 7.19
CA THR A 36 -6.75 9.50 7.80
C THR A 36 -6.58 7.99 7.94
N VAL A 37 -6.14 7.31 6.88
CA VAL A 37 -5.87 5.86 6.92
C VAL A 37 -4.81 5.56 7.97
N ASN A 38 -3.70 6.30 7.99
CA ASN A 38 -2.64 6.09 8.97
C ASN A 38 -3.15 6.21 10.42
N LYS A 39 -3.97 7.23 10.71
CA LYS A 39 -4.55 7.39 12.05
C LYS A 39 -5.51 6.27 12.43
N ALA A 40 -6.19 5.68 11.45
CA ALA A 40 -7.16 4.62 11.69
C ALA A 40 -6.50 3.26 11.90
N VAL A 41 -5.42 2.94 11.16
CA VAL A 41 -4.84 1.58 11.14
C VAL A 41 -3.46 1.48 11.79
N GLY A 42 -2.73 2.60 11.89
CA GLY A 42 -1.38 2.63 12.44
C GLY A 42 -0.31 2.02 11.51
N ASP A 43 0.96 2.27 11.86
CA ASP A 43 2.10 1.92 11.02
C ASP A 43 2.27 0.40 10.81
N ASP A 44 1.93 -0.43 11.80
CA ASP A 44 2.09 -1.89 11.70
C ASP A 44 1.20 -2.50 10.60
N VAL A 45 -0.04 -2.02 10.49
CA VAL A 45 -0.93 -2.46 9.40
C VAL A 45 -0.42 -1.97 8.05
N LEU A 46 0.16 -0.77 7.96
CA LEU A 46 0.74 -0.29 6.71
C LEU A 46 1.96 -1.11 6.28
N ARG A 47 2.77 -1.57 7.24
CA ARG A 47 3.88 -2.51 6.97
C ARG A 47 3.36 -3.86 6.48
N ASP A 48 2.31 -4.37 7.10
CA ASP A 48 1.67 -5.63 6.69
C ASP A 48 1.16 -5.56 5.24
N VAL A 49 0.51 -4.45 4.87
CA VAL A 49 0.05 -4.21 3.50
C VAL A 49 1.19 -4.15 2.49
N LEU A 50 2.31 -3.48 2.80
CA LEU A 50 3.48 -3.49 1.91
C LEU A 50 4.09 -4.88 1.75
N THR A 51 4.06 -5.69 2.81
CA THR A 51 4.64 -7.05 2.81
C THR A 51 3.81 -8.02 1.98
N HIS A 52 2.48 -7.86 2.01
CA HIS A 52 1.53 -8.77 1.33
C HIS A 52 0.97 -8.21 0.01
N THR A 53 1.49 -7.08 -0.49
CA THR A 53 0.95 -6.47 -1.70
C THR A 53 1.23 -7.29 -2.95
N GLU A 54 0.26 -7.32 -3.86
CA GLU A 54 0.40 -7.99 -5.15
C GLU A 54 1.14 -7.11 -6.18
N ALA A 55 1.66 -7.77 -7.21
CA ALA A 55 2.33 -7.09 -8.31
C ALA A 55 1.41 -6.09 -9.04
N GLY A 56 1.91 -4.86 -9.21
CA GLY A 56 1.21 -3.77 -9.88
C GLY A 56 0.34 -2.89 -8.98
N TRP A 57 0.27 -3.17 -7.68
CA TRP A 57 -0.51 -2.35 -6.74
C TRP A 57 0.19 -1.06 -6.33
N PHE A 58 1.51 -1.07 -6.31
CA PHE A 58 2.33 0.10 -6.03
C PHE A 58 3.11 0.52 -7.26
N ASN A 59 3.16 1.83 -7.50
CA ASN A 59 4.16 2.42 -8.37
C ASN A 59 5.50 2.56 -7.62
N LYS A 60 6.59 2.76 -8.36
CA LYS A 60 7.95 2.90 -7.79
C LYS A 60 8.06 4.02 -6.76
N ARG A 61 7.41 5.17 -6.99
CA ARG A 61 7.49 6.34 -6.11
C ARG A 61 6.86 6.05 -4.76
N SER A 62 5.63 5.54 -4.74
CA SER A 62 4.90 5.23 -3.52
C SER A 62 5.60 4.09 -2.76
N TRP A 63 6.10 3.07 -3.47
CA TRP A 63 6.89 1.99 -2.88
C TRP A 63 8.12 2.48 -2.12
N THR A 64 8.96 3.31 -2.78
CA THR A 64 10.13 3.93 -2.14
C THR A 64 9.75 4.77 -0.93
N TYR A 65 8.76 5.65 -1.08
CA TYR A 65 8.33 6.55 -0.01
C TYR A 65 7.94 5.79 1.26
N TRP A 66 7.11 4.74 1.12
CA TRP A 66 6.61 4.00 2.26
C TRP A 66 7.67 3.16 2.97
N HIS A 67 8.65 2.63 2.24
CA HIS A 67 9.78 1.92 2.83
C HIS A 67 10.63 2.82 3.73
N TYR A 68 10.85 4.07 3.34
CA TYR A 68 11.52 5.06 4.19
C TYR A 68 10.62 5.53 5.34
N ARG A 69 9.39 5.93 5.02
CA ARG A 69 8.46 6.51 6.00
C ARG A 69 8.17 5.57 7.16
N LEU A 70 8.06 4.26 6.90
CA LEU A 70 7.78 3.25 7.93
C LEU A 70 9.06 2.69 8.60
N GLY A 71 10.24 3.22 8.26
CA GLY A 71 11.52 2.78 8.83
C GLY A 71 11.89 1.34 8.47
N ILE A 72 11.38 0.81 7.35
CA ILE A 72 11.79 -0.50 6.82
C ILE A 72 13.21 -0.40 6.29
N ILE A 73 13.54 0.74 5.68
CA ILE A 73 14.89 1.11 5.29
C ILE A 73 15.32 2.26 6.19
N THR A 74 16.36 2.03 6.98
CA THR A 74 16.91 3.02 7.92
C THR A 74 18.23 3.63 7.44
N ASP A 75 18.91 2.97 6.50
CA ASP A 75 20.19 3.39 5.95
C ASP A 75 20.03 3.71 4.45
N VAL A 76 20.63 4.80 4.00
CA VAL A 76 20.62 5.25 2.59
C VAL A 76 21.33 4.24 1.68
N ASP A 77 22.28 3.48 2.22
CA ASP A 77 23.03 2.47 1.47
C ASP A 77 22.26 1.13 1.38
N THR A 78 21.18 0.97 2.15
CA THR A 78 20.34 -0.23 2.05
C THR A 78 19.46 -0.17 0.80
N PRO A 79 19.55 -1.16 -0.10
CA PRO A 79 18.76 -1.15 -1.32
C PRO A 79 17.27 -1.30 -1.01
N ILE A 80 16.44 -0.55 -1.73
CA ILE A 80 14.99 -0.68 -1.64
C ILE A 80 14.58 -2.05 -2.16
N PRO A 81 13.72 -2.81 -1.45
CA PRO A 81 13.20 -4.07 -1.95
C PRO A 81 12.63 -3.92 -3.36
N PRO A 82 12.83 -4.88 -4.26
CA PRO A 82 12.23 -4.82 -5.58
C PRO A 82 10.70 -4.83 -5.46
N LEU A 83 10.02 -4.15 -6.40
CA LEU A 83 8.58 -4.26 -6.52
C LEU A 83 8.18 -5.72 -6.78
N PRO A 84 7.06 -6.20 -6.20
CA PRO A 84 6.53 -7.51 -6.54
C PRO A 84 6.26 -7.60 -8.04
N VAL A 85 6.74 -8.68 -8.64
CA VAL A 85 6.51 -9.01 -10.05
C VAL A 85 5.58 -10.20 -10.16
N ARG A 86 4.70 -10.22 -11.16
CA ARG A 86 3.86 -11.38 -11.42
C ARG A 86 4.76 -12.55 -11.81
N SER A 87 4.84 -13.57 -10.97
CA SER A 87 5.44 -14.85 -11.34
C SER A 87 4.39 -15.69 -12.04
N PHE A 88 4.54 -15.89 -13.35
CA PHE A 88 3.82 -16.96 -14.04
C PHE A 88 4.66 -18.22 -13.84
N LEU A 89 4.27 -19.08 -12.90
CA LEU A 89 4.81 -20.44 -12.86
C LEU A 89 4.51 -21.09 -14.22
N LYS A 90 5.57 -21.55 -14.90
CA LYS A 90 5.48 -22.41 -16.08
C LYS A 90 5.26 -23.85 -15.65
#